data_AF-A0A972ZMY7-F1
#
_entry.id   AF-A0A972ZMY7-F1
#
_cell.length_a   1.000
_cell.length_b   1.000
_cell.length_c   1.000
_cell.angle_alpha   90.00
_cell.angle_beta   90.00
_cell.angle_gamma   90.00
#
_symmetry.space_group_name_H-M   'P 1'
#
loop_
_entity.id
_entity.type
_entity.pdbx_description
1 polymer ?
#
loop_
_entity_poly.entity_id
_entity_poly.type
_entity_poly.pdbx_seq_one_letter_code
_entity_poly.pdbx_strand_id
1 'polypeptide(L)'
;LELNTLGNTESRAAYRNVLVEYFQDHRAALSKDSLERLERNPLRILDSKNPNDREVVAGAPEFGDSLDAESSDFFAVVESGLATLGIGYVRNSRLVRGLDYYCHTAFEFTTEALGAQGAVLAGGRYDGLVGLMGGPQTAGVGWAAGVERLAMLIKDVPSPIRPIAVIPVGEDAQIHALRITNDLRQQGFTVELGYRGNLKKRLNRANKLNARIAIIIGADELAQDAVTLRDFDTGEQELVKLVELKDQLARYA
;
A
#
# COMPACT_ATOMS: atom_id res chain seq x y z
N LEU A 1 -8.81 5.13 11.15
CA LEU A 1 -8.01 6.37 11.08
C LEU A 1 -7.99 6.98 12.46
N GLU A 2 -6.81 7.12 13.04
CA GLU A 2 -6.58 7.88 14.26
C GLU A 2 -6.02 9.25 13.89
N LEU A 3 -6.56 10.31 14.50
CA LEU A 3 -6.24 11.70 14.16
C LEU A 3 -5.89 12.49 15.42
N ASN A 4 -4.87 13.33 15.30
CA ASN A 4 -4.45 14.28 16.32
C ASN A 4 -3.86 15.56 15.70
N THR A 5 -3.60 16.55 16.55
CA THR A 5 -2.79 17.73 16.21
C THR A 5 -1.65 17.87 17.21
N LEU A 6 -0.50 18.32 16.72
CA LEU A 6 0.68 18.66 17.49
C LEU A 6 0.89 20.18 17.56
N GLY A 7 -0.06 20.97 17.04
CA GLY A 7 -0.02 22.42 17.04
C GLY A 7 1.20 23.02 16.33
N ASN A 8 1.34 24.34 16.44
CA ASN A 8 2.53 25.05 15.99
C ASN A 8 3.67 24.96 17.04
N THR A 9 4.66 25.84 16.94
CA THR A 9 5.83 25.84 17.82
C THR A 9 5.48 26.37 19.21
N GLU A 10 4.62 27.38 19.26
CA GLU A 10 4.15 28.08 20.44
C GLU A 10 3.31 27.15 21.32
N SER A 11 2.33 26.47 20.71
CA SER A 11 1.49 25.46 21.38
C SER A 11 2.34 24.34 21.99
N ARG A 12 3.38 23.89 21.26
CA ARG A 12 4.32 22.87 21.77
C ARG A 12 5.19 23.37 22.91
N ALA A 13 5.64 24.62 22.86
CA ALA A 13 6.40 25.22 23.95
C ALA A 13 5.56 25.35 25.22
N ALA A 14 4.29 25.78 25.09
CA ALA A 14 3.34 25.85 26.19
C ALA A 14 3.12 24.47 26.83
N TYR A 15 2.80 23.47 26.01
CA TYR A 15 2.59 22.11 26.50
C TYR A 15 3.84 21.48 27.12
N ARG A 16 5.02 21.76 26.55
CA ARG A 16 6.29 21.31 27.13
C ARG A 16 6.45 21.77 28.58
N ASN A 17 6.09 23.02 28.88
CA ASN A 17 6.20 23.54 30.25
C ASN A 17 5.24 22.83 31.20
N VAL A 18 3.99 22.61 30.77
CA VAL A 18 2.97 21.86 31.52
C VAL A 18 3.43 20.42 31.80
N LEU A 19 3.99 19.74 30.79
CA LEU A 19 4.52 18.39 30.96
C LEU A 19 5.73 18.35 31.91
N VAL A 20 6.63 19.32 31.84
CA VAL A 20 7.80 19.37 32.74
C VAL A 20 7.34 19.50 34.18
N GLU A 21 6.39 20.39 34.47
CA GLU A 21 5.82 20.56 35.80
C GLU A 21 5.18 19.25 36.28
N TYR A 22 4.30 18.66 35.47
CA TYR A 22 3.64 17.40 35.77
C TYR A 22 4.63 16.25 36.06
N PHE A 23 5.65 16.07 35.21
CA PHE A 23 6.61 14.98 35.37
C PHE A 23 7.64 15.23 36.47
N GLN A 24 7.90 16.48 36.87
CA GLN A 24 8.71 16.78 38.05
C GLN A 24 8.01 16.32 39.33
N ASP A 25 6.69 16.54 39.44
CA ASP A 25 5.90 16.06 40.58
C ASP A 25 5.87 14.53 40.67
N HIS A 26 6.00 13.85 39.54
CA HIS A 26 6.00 12.39 39.43
C HIS A 26 7.41 11.79 39.24
N ARG A 27 8.46 12.58 39.48
CA ARG A 27 9.86 12.20 39.16
C ARG A 27 10.28 10.86 39.79
N ALA A 28 9.80 10.55 41.00
CA ALA A 28 10.15 9.32 41.71
C ALA A 28 9.58 8.05 41.06
N ALA A 29 8.50 8.17 40.27
CA ALA A 29 7.86 7.05 39.59
C ALA A 29 8.39 6.82 38.16
N LEU A 30 9.15 7.78 37.62
CA LEU A 30 9.69 7.70 36.26
C LEU A 30 10.91 6.78 36.17
N SER A 31 11.02 6.09 35.04
CA SER A 31 12.19 5.31 34.67
C SER A 31 13.41 6.20 34.41
N LYS A 32 14.61 5.62 34.49
CA LYS A 32 15.86 6.35 34.23
C LYS A 32 15.89 7.02 32.85
N ASP A 33 15.40 6.33 31.82
CA ASP A 33 15.30 6.86 30.45
C ASP A 33 14.31 8.04 30.38
N SER A 34 13.17 7.94 31.06
CA SER A 34 12.21 9.05 31.13
C SER A 34 12.75 10.26 31.92
N LEU A 35 13.59 10.05 32.93
CA LEU A 35 14.29 11.14 33.62
C LEU A 35 15.28 11.87 32.70
N GLU A 36 16.02 11.14 31.85
CA GLU A 36 16.90 11.75 30.85
C GLU A 36 16.11 12.50 29.77
N ARG A 37 14.95 11.97 29.37
CA ARG A 37 14.03 12.61 28.42
C ARG A 37 13.38 13.86 28.99
N LEU A 38 13.10 13.90 30.29
CA LEU A 38 12.50 15.07 30.96
C LEU A 38 13.33 16.33 30.76
N GLU A 39 14.65 16.20 30.76
CA GLU A 39 15.58 17.32 30.57
C GLU A 39 15.71 17.74 29.10
N ARG A 40 15.66 16.78 28.17
CA ARG A 40 15.90 17.02 26.73
C ARG A 40 14.62 17.27 25.94
N ASN A 41 13.69 16.32 25.98
CA ASN A 41 12.44 16.34 25.22
C ASN A 41 11.34 15.57 25.98
N PRO A 42 10.60 16.23 26.90
CA PRO A 42 9.62 15.59 27.77
C PRO A 42 8.42 15.01 27.01
N LEU A 43 8.14 15.48 25.79
CA LEU A 43 7.10 14.90 24.92
C LEU A 43 7.35 13.41 24.63
N ARG A 44 8.63 12.99 24.58
CA ARG A 44 9.00 11.58 24.33
C ARG A 44 8.71 10.65 25.51
N ILE A 45 8.34 11.18 26.67
CA ILE A 45 7.90 10.36 27.80
C ILE A 45 6.51 9.79 27.54
N LEU A 46 5.65 10.51 26.78
CA LEU A 46 4.30 10.07 26.44
C LEU A 46 4.26 8.77 25.61
N ASP A 47 5.33 8.45 24.88
CA ASP A 47 5.49 7.20 24.12
C ASP A 47 6.40 6.17 24.84
N SER A 48 6.61 6.32 26.16
CA SER A 48 7.39 5.34 26.91
C SER A 48 6.68 3.98 26.97
N LYS A 49 7.46 2.92 26.75
CA LYS A 49 7.00 1.52 26.84
C LYS A 49 7.18 0.92 28.24
N ASN A 50 7.83 1.64 29.15
CA ASN A 50 8.05 1.18 30.52
C ASN A 50 6.70 1.12 31.27
N PRO A 51 6.33 0.00 31.91
CA PRO A 51 5.07 -0.11 32.65
C PRO A 51 4.84 1.00 33.68
N ASN A 52 5.88 1.39 34.43
CA ASN A 52 5.77 2.44 35.45
C ASN A 52 5.53 3.82 34.82
N ASP A 53 6.20 4.11 33.70
CA ASP A 53 5.98 5.37 32.98
C ASP A 53 4.57 5.42 32.39
N ARG A 54 4.02 4.29 31.94
CA ARG A 54 2.67 4.23 31.37
C ARG A 54 1.59 4.59 32.37
N GLU A 55 1.75 4.22 33.64
CA GLU A 55 0.84 4.63 34.72
C GLU A 55 0.86 6.13 34.93
N VAL A 56 2.06 6.74 34.96
CA VAL A 56 2.21 8.20 35.09
C VAL A 56 1.67 8.92 33.85
N VAL A 57 2.00 8.45 32.65
CA VAL A 57 1.54 9.03 31.37
C VAL A 57 0.02 8.98 31.23
N ALA A 58 -0.64 7.98 31.82
CA ALA A 58 -2.11 7.90 31.78
C ALA A 58 -2.80 9.09 32.46
N GLY A 59 -2.14 9.73 33.43
CA GLY A 59 -2.62 10.93 34.11
C GLY A 59 -2.04 12.24 33.59
N ALA A 60 -1.21 12.21 32.54
CA ALA A 60 -0.60 13.42 31.99
C ALA A 60 -1.66 14.35 31.38
N PRO A 61 -1.48 15.69 31.48
CA PRO A 61 -2.34 16.67 30.83
C PRO A 61 -2.47 16.42 29.33
N GLU A 62 -3.62 16.72 28.74
CA GLU A 62 -3.81 16.55 27.29
C GLU A 62 -3.23 17.72 26.51
N PHE A 63 -2.73 17.45 25.29
CA PHE A 63 -2.18 18.49 24.42
C PHE A 63 -3.20 19.56 24.02
N GLY A 64 -4.48 19.20 23.96
CA GLY A 64 -5.57 20.06 23.50
C GLY A 64 -5.67 21.37 24.27
N ASP A 65 -5.41 21.35 25.58
CA ASP A 65 -5.52 22.53 26.44
C ASP A 65 -4.39 23.55 26.22
N SER A 66 -3.32 23.15 25.52
CA SER A 66 -2.17 23.99 25.19
C SER A 66 -2.19 24.51 23.76
N LEU A 67 -3.25 24.21 23.00
CA LEU A 67 -3.42 24.70 21.63
C LEU A 67 -3.78 26.17 21.63
N ASP A 68 -3.10 26.94 20.78
CA ASP A 68 -3.57 28.28 20.43
C ASP A 68 -4.76 28.25 19.47
N ALA A 69 -5.38 29.43 19.29
CA ALA A 69 -6.52 29.60 18.42
C ALA A 69 -6.20 29.24 16.97
N GLU A 70 -5.01 29.61 16.47
CA GLU A 70 -4.60 29.31 15.09
C GLU A 70 -4.51 27.79 14.85
N SER A 71 -3.85 27.06 15.76
CA SER A 71 -3.70 25.61 15.64
C SER A 71 -5.04 24.89 15.81
N SER A 72 -5.93 25.43 16.64
CA SER A 72 -7.29 24.93 16.84
C SER A 72 -8.13 25.10 15.58
N ASP A 73 -8.13 26.29 14.99
CA ASP A 73 -8.85 26.61 13.76
C ASP A 73 -8.32 25.79 12.58
N PHE A 74 -6.99 25.69 12.45
CA PHE A 74 -6.34 24.84 11.46
C PHE A 74 -6.84 23.40 11.55
N PHE A 75 -6.94 22.87 12.76
CA PHE A 75 -7.35 21.49 12.96
C PHE A 75 -8.84 21.28 12.70
N ALA A 76 -9.69 22.24 13.08
CA ALA A 76 -11.11 22.22 12.77
C ALA A 76 -11.37 22.17 11.26
N VAL A 77 -10.54 22.85 10.44
CA VAL A 77 -10.62 22.76 8.98
C VAL A 77 -10.34 21.34 8.48
N VAL A 78 -9.35 20.65 9.05
CA VAL A 78 -9.04 19.25 8.71
C VAL A 78 -10.22 18.33 9.06
N GLU A 79 -10.77 18.47 10.26
CA GLU A 79 -11.93 17.68 10.69
C GLU A 79 -13.15 17.91 9.82
N SER A 80 -13.45 19.17 9.50
CA SER A 80 -14.53 19.53 8.59
C SER A 80 -14.33 18.92 7.20
N GLY A 81 -13.10 18.90 6.70
CA GLY A 81 -12.77 18.25 5.43
C GLY A 81 -13.03 16.75 5.45
N LEU A 82 -12.59 16.06 6.51
CA LEU A 82 -12.85 14.62 6.69
C LEU A 82 -14.35 14.32 6.79
N ALA A 83 -15.09 15.12 7.56
CA ALA A 83 -16.54 14.99 7.70
C ALA A 83 -17.27 15.20 6.36
N THR A 84 -16.85 16.20 5.57
CA THR A 84 -17.41 16.49 4.25
C THR A 84 -17.23 15.32 3.28
N LEU A 85 -16.10 14.61 3.38
CA LEU A 85 -15.81 13.43 2.56
C LEU A 85 -16.38 12.12 3.14
N GLY A 86 -17.05 12.17 4.30
CA GLY A 86 -17.56 10.97 4.98
C GLY A 86 -16.46 10.05 5.52
N ILE A 87 -15.27 10.58 5.79
CA ILE A 87 -14.13 9.79 6.29
C ILE A 87 -14.19 9.74 7.82
N GLY A 88 -14.56 8.58 8.36
CA GLY A 88 -14.57 8.35 9.81
C GLY A 88 -13.16 8.31 10.42
N TYR A 89 -13.01 8.95 11.57
CA TYR A 89 -11.78 8.94 12.36
C TYR A 89 -12.07 8.87 13.86
N VAL A 90 -11.06 8.47 14.63
CA VAL A 90 -11.07 8.49 16.09
C VAL A 90 -10.00 9.49 16.54
N ARG A 91 -10.35 10.37 17.49
CA ARG A 91 -9.35 11.26 18.09
C ARG A 91 -8.45 10.48 19.04
N ASN A 92 -7.15 10.65 18.89
CA ASN A 92 -6.16 10.06 19.79
C ASN A 92 -5.21 11.17 20.28
N SER A 93 -5.49 11.75 21.45
CA SER A 93 -4.67 12.81 22.07
C SER A 93 -3.24 12.36 22.37
N ARG A 94 -3.00 11.05 22.46
CA ARG A 94 -1.69 10.41 22.69
C ARG A 94 -0.92 10.11 21.41
N LEU A 95 -1.50 10.36 20.22
CA LEU A 95 -0.81 10.16 18.96
C LEU A 95 0.27 11.24 18.79
N VAL A 96 1.48 10.89 19.22
CA VAL A 96 2.71 11.66 19.00
C VAL A 96 3.50 11.04 17.84
N ARG A 97 4.45 11.82 17.30
CA ARG A 97 5.37 11.33 16.27
C ARG A 97 6.78 11.30 16.82
N GLY A 98 7.52 10.23 16.47
CA GLY A 98 8.89 10.02 16.96
C GLY A 98 9.92 11.03 16.44
N LEU A 99 9.53 11.89 15.48
CA LEU A 99 10.41 12.87 14.84
C LEU A 99 9.94 14.28 15.21
N ASP A 100 10.87 15.10 15.68
CA ASP A 100 10.55 16.38 16.34
C ASP A 100 10.13 17.48 15.35
N TYR A 101 10.27 17.24 14.04
CA TYR A 101 9.92 18.19 12.98
C TYR A 101 8.41 18.28 12.68
N TYR A 102 7.59 17.36 13.20
CA TYR A 102 6.14 17.39 12.92
C TYR A 102 5.46 18.59 13.59
N CYS A 103 4.48 19.18 12.94
CA CYS A 103 3.60 20.24 13.43
C CYS A 103 2.15 19.93 13.02
N HIS A 104 1.18 20.59 13.64
CA HIS A 104 -0.24 20.48 13.30
C HIS A 104 -0.68 19.02 13.13
N THR A 105 -1.34 18.67 12.03
CA THR A 105 -1.96 17.36 11.79
C THR A 105 -0.97 16.20 11.98
N ALA A 106 -1.37 15.21 12.77
CA ALA A 106 -0.76 13.88 12.85
C ALA A 106 -1.85 12.82 12.70
N PHE A 107 -1.61 11.79 11.90
CA PHE A 107 -2.64 10.77 11.63
C PHE A 107 -2.06 9.40 11.33
N GLU A 108 -2.74 8.34 11.80
CA GLU A 108 -2.33 6.95 11.61
C GLU A 108 -3.50 6.09 11.12
N PHE A 109 -3.21 5.15 10.22
CA PHE A 109 -4.12 4.06 9.91
C PHE A 109 -3.65 2.82 10.66
N THR A 110 -4.51 2.35 11.55
CA THR A 110 -4.27 1.18 12.39
C THR A 110 -5.15 0.00 11.97
N THR A 111 -4.70 -1.21 12.29
CA THR A 111 -5.42 -2.47 12.07
C THR A 111 -5.20 -3.40 13.25
N GLU A 112 -6.23 -4.18 13.59
CA GLU A 112 -6.13 -5.24 14.60
C GLU A 112 -5.62 -6.56 14.01
N ALA A 113 -5.57 -6.68 12.68
CA ALA A 113 -5.24 -7.92 12.00
C ALA A 113 -3.75 -8.32 12.09
N LEU A 114 -2.87 -7.38 12.45
CA LEU A 114 -1.41 -7.58 12.49
C LEU A 114 -0.82 -7.66 13.91
N GLY A 115 -1.68 -7.73 14.94
CA GLY A 115 -1.26 -7.86 16.34
C GLY A 115 -0.71 -6.56 16.96
N ALA A 116 0.33 -6.67 17.81
CA ALA A 116 0.80 -5.60 18.71
C ALA A 116 1.39 -4.34 18.03
N GLN A 117 1.55 -4.34 16.71
CA GLN A 117 1.94 -3.16 15.92
C GLN A 117 0.92 -2.94 14.81
N GLY A 118 -0.23 -2.35 15.18
CA GLY A 118 -1.36 -2.14 14.29
C GLY A 118 -1.17 -1.03 13.25
N ALA A 119 -0.18 -0.14 13.39
CA ALA A 119 0.05 0.94 12.44
C ALA A 119 0.54 0.40 11.07
N VAL A 120 -0.21 0.70 10.01
CA VAL A 120 0.13 0.34 8.62
C VAL A 120 0.56 1.54 7.77
N LEU A 121 0.04 2.72 8.10
CA LEU A 121 0.38 3.99 7.46
C LEU A 121 0.38 5.08 8.52
N ALA A 122 1.41 5.92 8.51
CA ALA A 122 1.53 7.05 9.42
C ALA A 122 1.95 8.30 8.65
N GLY A 123 1.41 9.45 9.05
CA GLY A 123 1.75 10.72 8.46
C GLY A 123 1.44 11.91 9.35
N GLY A 124 1.65 13.08 8.77
CA GLY A 124 1.40 14.37 9.40
C GLY A 124 2.03 15.53 8.65
N ARG A 125 1.86 16.73 9.20
CA ARG A 125 2.42 17.99 8.69
C ARG A 125 3.79 18.29 9.32
N TYR A 126 4.72 18.90 8.58
CA TYR A 126 6.12 19.06 8.95
C TYR A 126 6.79 20.30 8.32
N ASP A 127 6.16 21.46 8.49
CA ASP A 127 6.55 22.70 7.80
C ASP A 127 7.99 23.18 8.07
N GLY A 128 8.56 22.82 9.23
CA GLY A 128 9.92 23.21 9.61
C GLY A 128 11.03 22.37 8.97
N LEU A 129 10.72 21.22 8.36
CA LEU A 129 11.73 20.24 7.93
C LEU A 129 12.69 20.80 6.88
N VAL A 130 12.19 21.53 5.88
CA VAL A 130 13.04 22.12 4.84
C VAL A 130 13.98 23.18 5.43
N GLY A 131 13.50 23.98 6.38
CA GLY A 131 14.32 24.96 7.11
C GLY A 131 15.45 24.30 7.91
N LEU A 132 15.18 23.17 8.57
CA LEU A 132 16.20 22.40 9.30
C LEU A 132 17.31 21.86 8.38
N MET A 133 17.02 21.68 7.10
CA MET A 133 17.99 21.24 6.08
C MET A 133 18.71 22.41 5.38
N GLY A 134 18.48 23.65 5.82
CA GLY A 134 19.10 24.85 5.25
C GLY A 134 18.37 25.44 4.03
N GLY A 135 17.16 24.96 3.73
CA GLY A 135 16.30 25.52 2.70
C GLY A 135 15.35 26.61 3.22
N PRO A 136 14.48 27.17 2.36
CA PRO A 136 13.47 28.13 2.78
C PRO A 136 12.38 27.46 3.63
N GLN A 137 11.70 28.25 4.47
CA GLN A 137 10.50 27.79 5.18
C GLN A 137 9.46 27.30 4.17
N THR A 138 9.10 26.02 4.27
CA THR A 138 8.26 25.34 3.27
C THR A 138 7.29 24.42 3.96
N ALA A 139 6.00 24.77 3.87
CA ALA A 139 4.95 23.93 4.43
C ALA A 139 4.92 22.55 3.74
N GLY A 140 4.67 21.49 4.50
CA GLY A 140 4.73 20.13 4.00
C GLY A 140 3.83 19.18 4.77
N VAL A 141 3.09 18.33 4.07
CA VAL A 141 2.30 17.25 4.65
C VAL A 141 2.53 16.00 3.84
N GLY A 142 2.61 14.86 4.52
CA GLY A 142 2.90 13.59 3.88
C GLY A 142 2.68 12.41 4.80
N TRP A 143 2.95 11.23 4.26
CA TRP A 143 2.81 9.97 4.96
C TRP A 143 3.77 8.93 4.38
N ALA A 144 3.98 7.88 5.15
CA ALA A 144 4.68 6.68 4.72
C ALA A 144 3.88 5.44 5.17
N ALA A 145 4.01 4.36 4.41
CA ALA A 145 3.41 3.08 4.71
C ALA A 145 4.43 1.95 4.50
N GLY A 146 4.34 0.90 5.31
CA GLY A 146 5.17 -0.30 5.12
C GLY A 146 4.54 -1.20 4.07
N VAL A 147 5.21 -1.41 2.93
CA VAL A 147 4.68 -2.25 1.84
C VAL A 147 4.47 -3.68 2.33
N GLU A 148 5.36 -4.21 3.15
CA GLU A 148 5.25 -5.54 3.75
C GLU A 148 4.01 -5.64 4.67
N ARG A 149 3.72 -4.57 5.43
CA ARG A 149 2.55 -4.51 6.32
C ARG A 149 1.25 -4.50 5.52
N LEU A 150 1.21 -3.72 4.45
CA LEU A 150 0.06 -3.69 3.54
C LEU A 150 -0.13 -5.04 2.85
N ALA A 151 0.96 -5.67 2.39
CA ALA A 151 0.89 -6.98 1.75
C ALA A 151 0.33 -8.07 2.68
N MET A 152 0.68 -8.05 3.96
CA MET A 152 0.12 -8.97 4.96
C MET A 152 -1.40 -8.80 5.18
N LEU A 153 -1.98 -7.65 4.82
CA LEU A 153 -3.42 -7.40 4.90
C LEU A 153 -4.20 -7.85 3.66
N ILE A 154 -3.52 -8.13 2.54
CA ILE A 154 -4.16 -8.60 1.32
C ILE A 154 -4.52 -10.07 1.52
N LYS A 155 -5.82 -10.35 1.68
CA LYS A 155 -6.34 -11.72 1.81
C LYS A 155 -6.43 -12.43 0.46
N ASP A 156 -6.96 -11.72 -0.54
CA ASP A 156 -7.18 -12.24 -1.88
C ASP A 156 -6.27 -11.49 -2.85
N VAL A 157 -5.15 -12.12 -3.22
CA VAL A 157 -4.33 -11.63 -4.32
C VAL A 157 -5.11 -11.93 -5.61
N PRO A 158 -5.38 -10.93 -6.47
CA PRO A 158 -6.00 -11.17 -7.75
C PRO A 158 -5.27 -12.29 -8.48
N SER A 159 -6.01 -13.28 -8.97
CA SER A 159 -5.39 -14.36 -9.73
C SER A 159 -4.69 -13.75 -10.94
N PRO A 160 -3.46 -14.17 -11.25
CA PRO A 160 -2.77 -13.68 -12.44
C PRO A 160 -3.61 -13.98 -13.68
N ILE A 161 -3.59 -13.05 -14.64
CA ILE A 161 -4.27 -13.24 -15.92
C ILE A 161 -3.74 -14.53 -16.55
N ARG A 162 -4.64 -15.46 -16.84
CA ARG A 162 -4.30 -16.76 -17.44
C ARG A 162 -3.79 -16.53 -18.85
N PRO A 163 -2.60 -17.02 -19.23
CA PRO A 163 -2.04 -16.76 -20.53
C PRO A 163 -2.81 -17.50 -21.64
N ILE A 164 -2.67 -17.01 -22.88
CA ILE A 164 -2.99 -17.74 -24.10
C ILE A 164 -1.73 -18.48 -24.54
N ALA A 165 -1.84 -19.78 -24.83
CA ALA A 165 -0.70 -20.58 -25.29
C ALA A 165 -0.76 -20.79 -26.80
N VAL A 166 0.19 -20.28 -27.57
CA VAL A 166 0.31 -20.57 -29.00
C VAL A 166 1.17 -21.81 -29.20
N ILE A 167 0.64 -22.83 -29.86
CA ILE A 167 1.23 -24.16 -29.99
C ILE A 167 1.36 -24.49 -31.49
N PRO A 168 2.55 -24.27 -32.09
CA PRO A 168 2.79 -24.76 -33.44
C PRO A 168 2.84 -26.30 -33.44
N VAL A 169 2.53 -26.91 -34.58
CA VAL A 169 2.66 -28.34 -34.86
C VAL A 169 3.37 -28.48 -36.19
N GLY A 170 4.58 -29.06 -36.18
CA GLY A 170 5.49 -29.03 -37.32
C GLY A 170 6.45 -27.84 -37.31
N GLU A 171 7.37 -27.81 -38.27
CA GLU A 171 8.35 -26.73 -38.41
C GLU A 171 7.75 -25.51 -39.14
N ASP A 172 6.94 -25.75 -40.18
CA ASP A 172 6.32 -24.70 -40.98
C ASP A 172 5.42 -23.76 -40.16
N ALA A 173 4.75 -24.31 -39.14
CA ALA A 173 3.89 -23.54 -38.25
C ALA A 173 4.63 -22.64 -37.26
N GLN A 174 5.95 -22.80 -37.09
CA GLN A 174 6.69 -22.05 -36.07
C GLN A 174 6.77 -20.55 -36.39
N ILE A 175 6.97 -20.20 -37.66
CA ILE A 175 7.04 -18.78 -38.09
C ILE A 175 5.66 -18.11 -37.92
N HIS A 176 4.58 -18.80 -38.28
CA HIS A 176 3.22 -18.30 -38.10
C HIS A 176 2.86 -18.15 -36.62
N ALA A 177 3.20 -19.13 -35.79
CA ALA A 177 2.99 -19.07 -34.35
C ALA A 177 3.76 -17.91 -33.71
N LEU A 178 4.98 -17.62 -34.17
CA LEU A 178 5.75 -16.47 -33.72
C LEU A 178 5.06 -15.15 -34.07
N ARG A 179 4.57 -15.00 -35.31
CA ARG A 179 3.82 -13.82 -35.76
C ARG A 179 2.57 -13.59 -34.91
N ILE A 180 1.73 -14.62 -34.76
CA ILE A 180 0.50 -14.56 -33.96
C ILE A 180 0.81 -14.22 -32.50
N THR A 181 1.87 -14.81 -31.94
CA THR A 181 2.30 -14.50 -30.57
C THR A 181 2.65 -13.02 -30.42
N ASN A 182 3.43 -12.46 -31.35
CA ASN A 182 3.80 -11.05 -31.33
C ASN A 182 2.57 -10.14 -31.46
N ASP A 183 1.69 -10.43 -32.43
CA ASP A 183 0.52 -9.60 -32.72
C ASP A 183 -0.46 -9.56 -31.54
N LEU A 184 -0.66 -10.69 -30.87
CA LEU A 184 -1.52 -10.75 -29.67
C LEU A 184 -0.88 -10.02 -28.47
N ARG A 185 0.45 -10.12 -28.30
CA ARG A 185 1.17 -9.37 -27.24
C ARG A 185 1.08 -7.86 -27.47
N GLN A 186 1.20 -7.40 -28.71
CA GLN A 186 1.04 -5.98 -29.06
C GLN A 186 -0.37 -5.45 -28.76
N GLN A 187 -1.36 -6.34 -28.66
CA GLN A 187 -2.74 -6.02 -28.32
C GLN A 187 -3.04 -6.12 -26.81
N GLY A 188 -2.04 -6.40 -25.98
CA GLY A 188 -2.17 -6.45 -24.51
C GLY A 188 -2.52 -7.83 -23.95
N PHE A 189 -2.61 -8.87 -24.77
CA PHE A 189 -2.82 -10.24 -24.27
C PHE A 189 -1.54 -10.80 -23.65
N THR A 190 -1.69 -11.55 -22.54
CA THR A 190 -0.61 -12.36 -21.99
C THR A 190 -0.48 -13.63 -22.82
N VAL A 191 0.56 -13.76 -23.63
CA VAL A 191 0.71 -14.90 -24.57
C VAL A 191 2.05 -15.61 -24.41
N GLU A 192 2.00 -16.94 -24.40
CA GLU A 192 3.12 -17.86 -24.30
C GLU A 192 3.26 -18.71 -25.54
N LEU A 193 4.47 -18.78 -26.12
CA LEU A 193 4.73 -19.60 -27.30
C LEU A 193 5.30 -20.97 -26.91
N GLY A 194 4.72 -22.04 -27.43
CA GLY A 194 5.22 -23.41 -27.30
C GLY A 194 6.47 -23.65 -28.16
N TYR A 195 7.63 -23.15 -27.73
CA TYR A 195 8.87 -23.14 -28.52
C TYR A 195 9.62 -24.49 -28.54
N ARG A 196 9.30 -25.46 -27.67
CA ARG A 196 10.03 -26.75 -27.57
C ARG A 196 9.09 -27.94 -27.33
N GLY A 197 9.51 -29.11 -27.83
CA GLY A 197 8.83 -30.39 -27.63
C GLY A 197 7.72 -30.67 -28.64
N ASN A 198 7.16 -31.87 -28.57
CA ASN A 198 6.00 -32.26 -29.37
C ASN A 198 4.70 -31.65 -28.81
N LEU A 199 3.59 -31.78 -29.56
CA LEU A 199 2.27 -31.23 -29.19
C LEU A 199 1.89 -31.54 -27.74
N LYS A 200 2.02 -32.81 -27.31
CA LYS A 200 1.72 -33.24 -25.94
C LYS A 200 2.56 -32.49 -24.90
N LYS A 201 3.87 -32.33 -25.13
CA LYS A 201 4.76 -31.58 -24.22
C LYS A 201 4.40 -30.09 -24.18
N ARG A 202 4.06 -29.49 -25.33
CA ARG A 202 3.65 -28.08 -25.43
C ARG A 202 2.32 -27.82 -24.69
N LEU A 203 1.31 -28.67 -24.89
CA LEU A 203 0.03 -28.62 -24.17
C LEU A 203 0.19 -28.81 -22.67
N ASN A 204 1.01 -29.77 -22.24
CA ASN A 204 1.28 -29.98 -20.82
C ASN A 204 1.95 -28.76 -20.16
N ARG A 205 2.81 -28.04 -20.89
CA ARG A 205 3.42 -26.80 -20.40
C ARG A 205 2.39 -25.68 -20.29
N ALA A 206 1.54 -25.51 -21.30
CA ALA A 206 0.44 -24.53 -21.28
C ALA A 206 -0.51 -24.79 -20.08
N ASN A 207 -0.85 -26.05 -19.84
CA ASN A 207 -1.68 -26.43 -18.69
C ASN A 207 -0.99 -26.12 -17.34
N LYS A 208 0.32 -26.37 -17.22
CA LYS A 208 1.09 -26.01 -16.02
C LYS A 208 1.16 -24.50 -15.77
N LEU A 209 1.11 -23.69 -16.82
CA LEU A 209 1.03 -22.23 -16.73
C LEU A 209 -0.40 -21.74 -16.44
N ASN A 210 -1.35 -22.66 -16.25
CA ASN A 210 -2.77 -22.37 -16.11
C ASN A 210 -3.31 -21.51 -17.28
N ALA A 211 -2.88 -21.80 -18.51
CA ALA A 211 -3.38 -21.10 -19.69
C ALA A 211 -4.91 -21.23 -19.79
N ARG A 212 -5.60 -20.19 -20.26
CA ARG A 212 -7.06 -20.25 -20.50
C ARG A 212 -7.36 -20.97 -21.81
N ILE A 213 -6.64 -20.59 -22.86
CA ILE A 213 -6.80 -21.10 -24.22
C ILE A 213 -5.45 -21.57 -24.77
N ALA A 214 -5.46 -22.65 -25.56
CA ALA A 214 -4.39 -22.99 -26.50
C ALA A 214 -4.81 -22.68 -27.94
N ILE A 215 -3.99 -21.94 -28.67
CA ILE A 215 -4.08 -21.72 -30.11
C ILE A 215 -3.15 -22.73 -30.78
N ILE A 216 -3.72 -23.77 -31.39
CA ILE A 216 -2.98 -24.84 -32.06
C ILE A 216 -2.93 -24.54 -33.55
N ILE A 217 -1.72 -24.65 -34.14
CA ILE A 217 -1.47 -24.30 -35.54
C ILE A 217 -0.63 -25.40 -36.16
N GLY A 218 -1.23 -26.22 -37.02
CA GLY A 218 -0.56 -27.22 -37.84
C GLY A 218 -0.67 -26.91 -39.34
N ALA A 219 -0.25 -27.86 -40.17
CA ALA A 219 -0.33 -27.73 -41.62
C ALA A 219 -1.78 -27.59 -42.12
N ASP A 220 -2.72 -28.32 -41.50
CA ASP A 220 -4.13 -28.31 -41.89
C ASP A 220 -4.81 -26.97 -41.56
N GLU A 221 -4.48 -26.38 -40.41
CA GLU A 221 -4.96 -25.05 -40.02
C GLU A 221 -4.38 -23.95 -40.91
N LEU A 222 -3.08 -24.04 -41.22
CA LEU A 222 -2.42 -23.10 -42.13
C LEU A 222 -3.02 -23.15 -43.55
N ALA A 223 -3.36 -24.33 -44.05
CA ALA A 223 -4.00 -24.49 -45.35
C ALA A 223 -5.40 -23.86 -45.43
N GLN A 224 -6.03 -23.61 -44.27
CA GLN A 224 -7.38 -23.06 -44.16
C GLN A 224 -7.40 -21.59 -43.67
N ASP A 225 -6.23 -20.95 -43.52
CA ASP A 225 -6.08 -19.63 -42.89
C ASP A 225 -6.79 -19.55 -41.51
N ALA A 226 -6.71 -20.64 -40.76
CA ALA A 226 -7.40 -20.83 -39.49
C ALA A 226 -6.42 -21.26 -38.39
N VAL A 227 -6.93 -21.35 -37.16
CA VAL A 227 -6.27 -21.93 -35.99
C VAL A 227 -7.29 -22.71 -35.17
N THR A 228 -6.82 -23.76 -34.49
CA THR A 228 -7.67 -24.51 -33.58
C THR A 228 -7.55 -23.90 -32.19
N LEU A 229 -8.63 -23.32 -31.66
CA LEU A 229 -8.72 -22.90 -30.27
C LEU A 229 -9.12 -24.08 -29.41
N ARG A 230 -8.39 -24.29 -28.31
CA ARG A 230 -8.73 -25.27 -27.29
C ARG A 230 -8.91 -24.58 -25.95
N ASP A 231 -10.08 -24.72 -25.35
CA ASP A 231 -10.34 -24.25 -23.99
C ASP A 231 -9.79 -25.27 -22.97
N PHE A 232 -8.98 -24.80 -22.01
CA PHE A 232 -8.39 -25.67 -20.98
C PHE A 232 -9.37 -26.07 -19.87
N ASP A 233 -10.45 -25.31 -19.67
CA ASP A 233 -11.47 -25.59 -18.64
C ASP A 233 -12.57 -26.51 -19.17
N THR A 234 -13.08 -26.27 -20.39
CA THR A 234 -14.14 -27.10 -20.98
C THR A 234 -13.58 -28.29 -21.78
N GLY A 235 -12.35 -28.16 -22.29
CA GLY A 235 -11.75 -29.14 -23.19
C GLY A 235 -12.24 -29.05 -24.63
N GLU A 236 -13.18 -28.16 -24.93
CA GLU A 236 -13.75 -27.96 -26.26
C GLU A 236 -12.70 -27.42 -27.23
N GLN A 237 -12.87 -27.77 -28.50
CA GLN A 237 -12.01 -27.32 -29.59
C GLN A 237 -12.86 -26.74 -30.71
N GLU A 238 -12.46 -25.57 -31.20
CA GLU A 238 -13.13 -24.88 -32.29
C GLU A 238 -12.10 -24.39 -33.31
N LEU A 239 -12.40 -24.59 -34.60
CA LEU A 239 -11.60 -24.04 -35.68
C LEU A 239 -12.04 -22.59 -35.94
N VAL A 240 -11.13 -21.65 -35.77
CA VAL A 240 -11.39 -20.21 -35.90
C VAL A 240 -10.50 -19.61 -36.98
N LYS A 241 -11.08 -18.81 -37.87
CA LYS A 241 -10.31 -18.10 -38.90
C LYS A 241 -9.36 -17.08 -38.26
N LEU A 242 -8.16 -16.91 -38.82
CA LEU A 242 -7.17 -15.96 -38.31
C LEU A 242 -7.71 -14.52 -38.21
N VAL A 243 -8.61 -14.14 -39.12
CA VAL A 243 -9.25 -12.81 -39.15
C VAL A 243 -10.17 -12.58 -37.95
N GLU A 244 -10.81 -13.64 -37.44
CA GLU A 244 -11.78 -13.59 -36.33
C GLU A 244 -11.14 -13.91 -34.97
N LEU A 245 -9.87 -14.33 -34.98
CA LEU A 245 -9.14 -14.80 -33.80
C LEU A 245 -9.19 -13.79 -32.65
N LYS A 246 -9.01 -12.51 -32.95
CA LYS A 246 -9.02 -11.44 -31.94
C LYS A 246 -10.37 -11.35 -31.22
N ASP A 247 -11.45 -11.28 -31.99
CA ASP A 247 -12.80 -11.09 -31.45
C ASP A 247 -13.24 -12.32 -30.63
N GLN A 248 -12.78 -13.50 -31.03
CA GLN A 248 -12.98 -14.72 -30.27
C GLN A 248 -12.18 -14.72 -28.95
N LEU A 249 -10.91 -14.29 -28.98
CA LEU A 249 -10.07 -14.22 -27.78
C LEU A 249 -10.56 -13.18 -26.76
N ALA A 250 -11.23 -12.12 -27.19
CA ALA A 250 -11.83 -11.12 -26.31
C ALA A 250 -12.91 -11.72 -25.37
N ARG A 251 -13.50 -12.88 -25.71
CA ARG A 251 -14.45 -13.60 -24.84
C ARG A 251 -13.78 -14.26 -23.63
N TYR A 252 -12.46 -14.38 -23.65
CA TYR A 252 -11.67 -15.09 -22.65
C TYR A 252 -10.72 -14.17 -21.86
N ALA A 253 -10.75 -12.87 -22.16
CA ALA A 253 -9.92 -11.83 -21.54
C ALA A 253 -10.52 -11.32 -20.23
#